data_AF-A0A2E7K0C7-F1
#
_entry.id   AF-A0A2E7K0C7-F1
#
_cell.length_a   1.000
_cell.length_b   1.000
_cell.length_c   1.000
_cell.angle_alpha   90.00
_cell.angle_beta   90.00
_cell.angle_gamma   90.00
#
_symmetry.space_group_name_H-M   'P 1'
#
loop_
_entity.id
_entity.type
_entity.pdbx_description
1 polymer ?
#
loop_
_entity_poly.entity_id
_entity_poly.type
_entity_poly.pdbx_seq_one_letter_code
_entity_poly.pdbx_strand_id
1 'polypeptide(L)'
;LGAKAPGSFTAFNKLTTLSAGDAEKDDLEMVAELHDDQFAVAKSLNAALNAAQKADDEVTIGLLVDRLSVHEKAAWMLRSSLPKAERAKLSQAA
;
A
#
# COMPACT_ATOMS: atom_id res chain seq x y z
N LEU A 1 20.61 -7.62 7.65
CA LEU A 1 20.63 -6.21 8.13
C LEU A 1 22.03 -5.63 7.97
N GLY A 2 22.17 -4.32 7.70
CA GLY A 2 23.48 -3.67 7.45
C GLY A 2 23.51 -2.62 6.33
N ALA A 3 22.41 -2.45 5.59
CA ALA A 3 22.26 -1.39 4.59
C ALA A 3 21.70 -0.11 5.23
N LYS A 4 22.01 1.06 4.64
CA LYS A 4 21.50 2.35 5.10
C LYS A 4 20.00 2.48 4.77
N ALA A 5 19.19 2.67 5.79
CA ALA A 5 17.78 2.99 5.61
C ALA A 5 17.63 4.46 5.13
N PRO A 6 16.89 4.73 4.04
CA PRO A 6 16.56 6.09 3.65
C PRO A 6 15.67 6.75 4.71
N GLY A 7 15.89 8.04 4.96
CA GLY A 7 15.19 8.79 6.03
C GLY A 7 14.89 10.24 5.67
N SER A 8 14.99 10.61 4.38
CA SER A 8 14.67 11.95 3.90
C SER A 8 13.50 11.90 2.91
N PHE A 9 12.67 12.95 2.89
CA PHE A 9 11.56 13.07 1.94
C PHE A 9 12.02 12.95 0.48
N THR A 10 13.17 13.51 0.13
CA THR A 10 13.75 13.37 -1.21
C THR A 10 14.06 11.91 -1.56
N ALA A 11 14.52 11.11 -0.60
CA ALA A 11 14.76 9.69 -0.84
C ALA A 11 13.44 8.92 -0.98
N PHE A 12 12.44 9.23 -0.16
CA PHE A 12 11.12 8.61 -0.26
C PHE A 12 10.42 8.94 -1.59
N ASN A 13 10.45 10.19 -2.05
CA ASN A 13 9.86 10.60 -3.33
C ASN A 13 10.48 9.91 -4.54
N LYS A 14 11.74 9.45 -4.44
CA LYS A 14 12.41 8.68 -5.51
C LYS A 14 12.04 7.20 -5.50
N LEU A 15 11.59 6.68 -4.36
CA LEU A 15 11.33 5.24 -4.16
C LEU A 15 9.85 4.90 -4.19
N THR A 16 8.97 5.86 -3.86
CA THR A 16 7.53 5.65 -3.81
C THR A 16 6.95 5.44 -5.21
N THR A 17 5.95 4.58 -5.31
CA THR A 17 5.08 4.44 -6.48
C THR A 17 3.76 5.20 -6.31
N LEU A 18 3.54 5.80 -5.13
CA LEU A 18 2.34 6.58 -4.83
C LEU A 18 2.46 7.97 -5.44
N SER A 19 1.32 8.49 -5.91
CA SER A 19 1.21 9.87 -6.36
C SER A 19 1.00 10.80 -5.18
N ALA A 20 1.32 12.08 -5.35
CA ALA A 20 0.89 13.08 -4.38
C ALA A 20 -0.64 13.22 -4.46
N GLY A 21 -1.29 13.28 -3.30
CA GLY A 21 -2.74 13.50 -3.24
C GLY A 21 -3.12 14.87 -3.80
N ASP A 22 -4.33 14.94 -4.35
CA ASP A 22 -4.91 16.15 -4.91
C ASP A 22 -6.02 16.67 -3.99
N ALA A 23 -5.85 17.90 -3.50
CA ALA A 23 -6.78 18.52 -2.56
C ALA A 23 -8.09 18.99 -3.22
N GLU A 24 -8.13 19.05 -4.56
CA GLU A 24 -9.29 19.52 -5.31
C GLU A 24 -10.27 18.38 -5.69
N LYS A 25 -9.92 17.12 -5.39
CA LYS A 25 -10.78 15.95 -5.65
C LYS A 25 -12.04 15.96 -4.78
N ASP A 26 -13.10 15.31 -5.27
CA ASP A 26 -14.28 15.09 -4.44
C ASP A 26 -14.02 14.07 -3.33
N ASP A 27 -14.90 14.03 -2.32
CA ASP A 27 -14.71 13.18 -1.13
C ASP A 27 -14.68 11.68 -1.47
N LEU A 28 -15.49 11.24 -2.45
CA LEU A 28 -15.50 9.85 -2.90
C LEU A 28 -14.26 9.51 -3.74
N GLU A 29 -13.79 10.44 -4.57
CA GLU A 29 -12.54 10.33 -5.32
C GLU A 29 -11.33 10.24 -4.39
N MET A 30 -11.29 11.04 -3.32
CA MET A 30 -10.24 10.96 -2.30
C MET A 30 -10.23 9.60 -1.60
N VAL A 31 -11.41 9.06 -1.26
CA VAL A 31 -11.53 7.73 -0.62
C VAL A 31 -11.13 6.61 -1.60
N ALA A 32 -11.47 6.75 -2.88
CA ALA A 32 -11.09 5.80 -3.93
C ALA A 32 -9.56 5.82 -4.18
N GLU A 33 -8.95 6.99 -4.22
CA GLU A 33 -7.49 7.14 -4.30
C GLU A 33 -6.81 6.50 -3.08
N LEU A 34 -7.32 6.79 -1.87
CA LEU A 34 -6.75 6.21 -0.66
C LEU A 34 -6.86 4.68 -0.64
N HIS A 35 -7.94 4.11 -1.17
CA HIS A 35 -8.06 2.66 -1.36
C HIS A 35 -6.94 2.13 -2.26
N ASP A 36 -6.75 2.74 -3.43
CA ASP A 36 -5.76 2.30 -4.41
C ASP A 36 -4.31 2.48 -3.88
N ASP A 37 -4.06 3.49 -3.06
CA ASP A 37 -2.78 3.69 -2.38
C ASP A 37 -2.49 2.58 -1.36
N GLN A 38 -3.47 2.18 -0.54
CA GLN A 38 -3.31 1.04 0.39
C GLN A 38 -2.94 -0.24 -0.37
N PHE A 39 -3.52 -0.39 -1.56
CA PHE A 39 -3.29 -1.53 -2.42
C PHE A 39 -1.91 -1.53 -3.07
N ALA A 40 -1.43 -0.37 -3.54
CA ALA A 40 -0.08 -0.20 -4.04
C ALA A 40 0.98 -0.48 -2.94
N VAL A 41 0.69 -0.14 -1.69
CA VAL A 41 1.54 -0.50 -0.55
C VAL A 41 1.52 -2.01 -0.29
N ALA A 42 0.34 -2.64 -0.30
CA ALA A 42 0.21 -4.09 -0.15
C ALA A 42 1.00 -4.86 -1.23
N LYS A 43 0.94 -4.41 -2.49
CA LYS A 43 1.75 -4.96 -3.59
C LYS A 43 3.26 -4.83 -3.33
N SER A 44 3.70 -3.67 -2.83
CA SER A 44 5.11 -3.45 -2.46
C SER A 44 5.55 -4.35 -1.31
N LEU A 45 4.69 -4.55 -0.30
CA LEU A 45 4.92 -5.46 0.81
C LEU A 45 4.99 -6.93 0.34
N ASN A 46 4.13 -7.35 -0.59
CA ASN A 46 4.20 -8.69 -1.19
C ASN A 46 5.53 -8.92 -1.94
N ALA A 47 6.02 -7.92 -2.68
CA ALA A 47 7.34 -8.00 -3.31
C ALA A 47 8.47 -8.16 -2.27
N ALA A 48 8.41 -7.41 -1.16
CA ALA A 48 9.36 -7.54 -0.06
C ALA A 48 9.24 -8.89 0.66
N LEU A 49 8.02 -9.40 0.86
CA LEU A 49 7.75 -10.70 1.49
C LEU A 49 8.37 -11.84 0.68
N ASN A 50 8.18 -11.82 -0.64
CA ASN A 50 8.81 -12.77 -1.54
C ASN A 50 10.35 -12.74 -1.46
N ALA A 51 10.94 -11.56 -1.28
CA ALA A 51 12.39 -11.44 -1.11
C ALA A 51 12.85 -11.99 0.26
N ALA A 52 12.12 -11.72 1.33
CA ALA A 52 12.41 -12.22 2.67
C ALA A 52 12.27 -13.76 2.75
N GLN A 53 11.24 -14.32 2.13
CA GLN A 53 11.03 -15.76 2.00
C GLN A 53 12.18 -16.46 1.26
N LYS A 54 12.67 -15.87 0.16
CA LYS A 54 13.84 -16.41 -0.57
C LYS A 54 15.14 -16.37 0.23
N ALA A 55 15.20 -15.54 1.27
CA ALA A 55 16.35 -15.37 2.14
C ALA A 55 16.20 -16.11 3.49
N ASP A 56 15.10 -16.85 3.69
CA ASP A 56 14.76 -17.55 4.94
C ASP A 56 14.81 -16.64 6.19
N ASP A 57 14.44 -15.35 6.05
CA ASP A 57 14.42 -14.37 7.15
C ASP A 57 13.06 -14.33 7.84
N GLU A 58 12.83 -15.30 8.74
CA GLU A 58 11.56 -15.50 9.45
C GLU A 58 11.06 -14.28 10.23
N VAL A 59 11.97 -13.47 10.79
CA VAL A 59 11.58 -12.28 11.57
C VAL A 59 11.08 -11.18 10.64
N THR A 60 11.76 -10.96 9.51
CA THR A 60 11.30 -10.00 8.49
C THR A 60 10.01 -10.48 7.84
N ILE A 61 9.86 -11.78 7.60
CA ILE A 61 8.62 -12.38 7.09
C ILE A 61 7.45 -12.07 8.03
N GLY A 62 7.59 -12.37 9.33
CA GLY A 62 6.54 -12.08 10.32
C GLY A 62 6.13 -10.61 10.35
N LEU A 63 7.13 -9.70 10.36
CA LEU A 63 6.89 -8.26 10.32
C LEU A 63 6.10 -7.83 9.07
N LEU A 64 6.44 -8.37 7.90
CA LEU A 64 5.79 -8.03 6.64
C LEU A 64 4.37 -8.57 6.57
N VAL A 65 4.13 -9.78 7.07
CA VAL A 65 2.78 -10.39 7.13
C VAL A 65 1.85 -9.55 8.00
N ASP A 66 2.30 -9.13 9.19
CA ASP A 66 1.51 -8.26 10.07
C ASP A 66 1.15 -6.94 9.39
N ARG A 67 2.11 -6.33 8.68
CA ARG A 67 1.88 -5.09 7.92
C ARG A 67 0.90 -5.29 6.78
N LEU A 68 1.06 -6.37 6.01
CA LEU A 68 0.19 -6.69 4.89
C LEU A 68 -1.27 -6.81 5.36
N SER A 69 -1.51 -7.52 6.48
CA SER A 69 -2.86 -7.67 7.05
C SER A 69 -3.54 -6.33 7.36
N VAL A 70 -2.79 -5.36 7.90
CA VAL A 70 -3.32 -4.02 8.20
C VAL A 70 -3.70 -3.27 6.92
N HIS A 71 -2.83 -3.28 5.90
CA HIS A 71 -3.08 -2.56 4.65
C HIS A 71 -4.23 -3.17 3.84
N GLU A 72 -4.32 -4.51 3.78
CA GLU A 72 -5.44 -5.20 3.12
C GLU A 72 -6.77 -4.94 3.83
N LYS A 73 -6.76 -4.95 5.17
CA LYS A 73 -7.95 -4.60 5.96
C LYS A 73 -8.38 -3.15 5.73
N ALA A 74 -7.43 -2.21 5.69
CA ALA A 74 -7.71 -0.81 5.42
C ALA A 74 -8.33 -0.63 4.03
N ALA A 75 -7.74 -1.25 3.00
CA ALA A 75 -8.30 -1.25 1.64
C ALA A 75 -9.72 -1.83 1.63
N TRP A 76 -9.96 -2.97 2.29
CA TRP A 76 -11.29 -3.57 2.38
C TRP A 76 -12.32 -2.63 3.03
N MET A 77 -11.96 -1.94 4.11
CA MET A 77 -12.86 -1.00 4.78
C MET A 77 -13.19 0.20 3.88
N LEU A 78 -12.18 0.80 3.23
CA LEU A 78 -12.36 1.95 2.33
C LEU A 78 -13.23 1.58 1.12
N ARG A 79 -12.96 0.42 0.52
CA ARG A 79 -13.82 -0.13 -0.54
C ARG A 79 -15.26 -0.30 -0.06
N SER A 80 -15.46 -0.76 1.18
CA SER A 80 -16.79 -1.00 1.74
C SER A 80 -17.55 0.28 2.07
N SER A 81 -16.86 1.39 2.35
CA SER A 81 -17.47 2.71 2.53
C SER A 81 -17.93 3.36 1.23
N LEU A 82 -17.46 2.89 0.07
CA LEU A 82 -17.81 3.47 -1.23
C LEU A 82 -19.16 2.94 -1.77
N PRO A 83 -19.96 3.81 -2.41
CA PRO A 83 -21.15 3.40 -3.15
C PRO A 83 -20.82 2.32 -4.20
N LYS A 84 -21.83 1.50 -4.56
CA LYS A 84 -21.62 0.41 -5.54
C LYS A 84 -21.08 0.90 -6.88
N ALA A 85 -21.50 2.09 -7.32
CA ALA A 85 -21.03 2.70 -8.56
C ALA A 85 -19.53 3.02 -8.51
N GLU A 86 -19.04 3.58 -7.41
CA GLU A 86 -17.62 3.93 -7.24
C GLU A 86 -16.74 2.70 -7.05
N ARG A 87 -17.23 1.67 -6.34
CA ARG A 87 -16.49 0.39 -6.20
C ARG A 87 -16.14 -0.28 -7.52
N ALA A 88 -16.91 -0.04 -8.58
CA ALA A 88 -16.65 -0.61 -9.91
C ALA A 88 -15.47 0.07 -10.63
N LYS A 89 -15.10 1.29 -10.20
CA LYS A 89 -14.00 2.08 -10.78
C LYS A 89 -12.66 1.85 -10.09
N LEU A 90 -12.66 1.24 -8.90
CA LEU A 90 -11.45 0.94 -8.14
C LEU A 90 -10.53 0.00 -8.92
N SER A 91 -9.23 0.12 -8.66
CA SER A 91 -8.26 -0.84 -9.19
C SER A 91 -8.61 -2.27 -8.74
N GLN A 92 -8.58 -3.21 -9.69
CA GLN A 92 -8.78 -4.64 -9.42
C GLN A 92 -7.48 -5.39 -9.71
N ALA A 93 -6.56 -5.52 -8.74
CA ALA A 93 -5.47 -6.54 -8.68
C ALA A 93 -4.38 -6.24 -7.62
N ALA A 94 -4.35 -7.01 -6.52
CA ALA A 94 -3.24 -6.99 -5.56
C ALA A 94 -2.11 -7.86 -6.12
#